data_AF-A0A2T5K590-F1
#
_entry.id   AF-A0A2T5K590-F1
#
_cell.length_a   1.000
_cell.length_b   1.000
_cell.length_c   1.000
_cell.angle_alpha   90.00
_cell.angle_beta   90.00
_cell.angle_gamma   90.00
#
_symmetry.space_group_name_H-M   'P 1'
#
loop_
_entity.id
_entity.type
_entity.pdbx_description
1 polymer ?
#
loop_
_entity_poly.entity_id
_entity_poly.type
_entity_poly.pdbx_seq_one_letter_code
_entity_poly.pdbx_strand_id
1 'polypeptide(L)' 'MISCRLSTILGAKRLKVSDVCRATGIARATIDRYYYDKVNSFDRQVLSKLCDFLQVKPGDLLVVVKQGKLFDADADFQ' A
#
# COMPACT_ATOMS: atom_id res chain seq x y z
N MET A 1 -2.87 -1.10 -13.75
CA MET A 1 -1.69 -0.54 -13.06
C MET A 1 -1.54 -1.24 -11.72
N ILE A 2 -0.32 -1.40 -11.21
CA ILE A 2 -0.10 -1.92 -9.84
C ILE A 2 -0.17 -0.71 -8.91
N SER A 3 -0.92 -0.82 -7.82
CA SER A 3 -1.00 0.21 -6.77
C SER A 3 -0.77 -0.40 -5.40
N CYS A 4 -0.11 0.37 -4.53
CA CYS A 4 0.21 -0.01 -3.17
C CYS A 4 -0.81 0.58 -2.19
N ARG A 5 -1.52 -0.29 -1.45
CA ARG A 5 -2.52 0.08 -0.45
C ARG A 5 -1.95 0.23 0.96
N LEU A 6 -0.66 0.57 1.05
CA LEU A 6 0.02 0.72 2.34
C LEU A 6 -0.70 1.73 3.24
N SER A 7 -1.14 2.86 2.68
CA SER A 7 -1.87 3.91 3.42
C SER A 7 -3.17 3.40 4.06
N THR A 8 -3.97 2.61 3.34
CA THR A 8 -5.20 2.01 3.85
C THR A 8 -4.91 1.04 5.00
N ILE A 9 -3.89 0.19 4.86
CA ILE A 9 -3.53 -0.81 5.88
C ILE A 9 -3.01 -0.12 7.15
N LEU A 10 -2.15 0.89 7.00
CA LEU A 10 -1.64 1.68 8.14
C LEU A 10 -2.78 2.41 8.86
N GLY A 11 -3.71 3.01 8.10
CA GLY A 11 -4.89 3.68 8.65
C GLY A 11 -5.79 2.72 9.42
N ALA A 12 -6.05 1.53 8.88
CA ALA A 12 -6.86 0.49 9.52
C ALA A 12 -6.22 -0.03 10.82
N LYS A 13 -4.88 -0.18 10.84
CA LYS A 13 -4.13 -0.64 12.03
C LYS A 13 -3.75 0.50 12.98
N ARG A 14 -4.11 1.76 12.69
CA ARG A 14 -3.73 2.97 13.45
C ARG A 14 -2.22 3.08 13.67
N LEU A 15 -1.42 2.62 12.70
CA LEU A 15 0.03 2.64 12.75
C LEU A 15 0.59 3.93 12.14
N LYS A 16 1.59 4.53 12.78
CA LYS A 16 2.32 5.67 12.21
C LYS A 16 3.45 5.18 11.33
N VAL A 17 3.74 5.94 10.27
CA VAL A 17 4.91 5.72 9.40
C VAL A 17 6.21 5.65 10.20
N SER A 18 6.33 6.44 11.27
CA SER A 18 7.48 6.41 12.19
C SER A 18 7.69 5.06 12.85
N ASP A 19 6.61 4.40 13.28
CA ASP A 19 6.69 3.08 13.93
C ASP A 19 7.08 2.02 12.91
N VAL A 20 6.51 2.10 11.69
CA VAL A 20 6.87 1.20 10.60
C VAL A 20 8.35 1.33 10.23
N CYS A 21 8.87 2.56 10.11
CA CYS A 21 10.28 2.81 9.86
C CYS A 21 11.17 2.20 10.93
N ARG A 22 10.80 2.36 12.21
CA ARG A 22 11.59 1.85 13.32
C ARG A 22 11.58 0.33 13.40
N ALA A 23 10.44 -0.30 13.12
CA ALA A 23 10.30 -1.75 13.18
C ALA A 23 10.92 -2.47 11.96
N THR A 24 10.75 -1.90 10.77
CA THR A 24 11.26 -2.50 9.52
C THR A 24 12.73 -2.12 9.23
N GLY A 25 13.22 -1.04 9.85
CA GLY A 25 14.55 -0.48 9.57
C GLY A 25 14.68 0.10 8.17
N ILE A 26 13.56 0.50 7.55
CA ILE A 26 13.51 1.08 6.20
C ILE A 26 13.57 2.59 6.30
N ALA A 27 14.30 3.22 5.37
CA ALA A 27 14.38 4.67 5.28
C ALA A 27 13.00 5.32 5.15
N ARG A 28 12.78 6.41 5.90
CA ARG A 28 11.50 7.14 5.91
C ARG A 28 11.06 7.59 4.52
N ALA A 29 11.99 8.10 3.71
CA ALA A 29 11.71 8.48 2.33
C ALA A 29 11.21 7.31 1.45
N THR A 30 11.61 6.08 1.75
CA THR A 30 11.10 4.90 1.06
C THR A 30 9.70 4.57 1.53
N ILE A 31 9.45 4.50 2.84
CA ILE A 31 8.09 4.21 3.34
C ILE A 31 7.10 5.30 2.93
N ASP A 32 7.48 6.58 2.96
CA ASP A 32 6.65 7.68 2.48
C ASP A 32 6.29 7.48 0.99
N ARG A 33 7.25 7.08 0.14
CA ARG A 33 6.95 6.76 -1.26
C ARG A 33 5.94 5.62 -1.39
N TYR A 34 6.09 4.54 -0.61
CA TYR A 34 5.12 3.44 -0.60
C TYR A 34 3.74 3.90 -0.09
N TYR A 35 3.72 4.78 0.90
CA TYR A 35 2.49 5.32 1.47
C TYR A 35 1.73 6.18 0.46
N TYR A 36 2.43 6.99 -0.32
CA TYR A 36 1.85 7.84 -1.38
C TYR A 36 1.75 7.13 -2.74
N ASP A 37 2.03 5.84 -2.82
CA ASP A 37 2.05 5.06 -4.08
C ASP A 37 2.96 5.66 -5.17
N LYS A 38 4.03 6.36 -4.77
CA LYS A 38 5.04 6.97 -5.67
C LYS A 38 6.27 6.07 -5.87
N VAL A 39 6.07 4.76 -5.76
CA VAL A 39 7.16 3.77 -5.85
C VAL A 39 7.32 3.34 -7.29
N ASN A 40 8.49 3.64 -7.86
CA ASN A 40 8.84 3.17 -9.20
C ASN A 40 9.48 1.77 -9.21
N SER A 41 10.06 1.34 -8.09
CA SER A 41 10.74 0.04 -7.96
C SER A 41 10.41 -0.61 -6.63
N PHE A 42 9.96 -1.86 -6.68
CA PHE A 42 9.60 -2.64 -5.51
C PHE A 42 10.74 -3.60 -5.12
N ASP A 43 11.45 -3.27 -4.04
CA ASP A 43 12.47 -4.14 -3.47
C ASP A 43 11.83 -5.29 -2.69
N ARG A 44 12.21 -6.52 -3.03
CA ARG A 44 11.70 -7.74 -2.38
C ARG A 44 11.97 -7.75 -0.87
N GLN A 45 13.11 -7.22 -0.44
CA GLN A 45 13.46 -7.13 0.98
C GLN A 45 12.55 -6.14 1.73
N VAL A 46 12.26 -4.98 1.12
CA VAL A 46 11.34 -3.97 1.67
C VAL A 46 9.94 -4.55 1.79
N LEU A 47 9.47 -5.20 0.72
CA LEU A 47 8.15 -5.80 0.69
C LEU A 47 8.01 -6.90 1.74
N SER A 48 9.00 -7.78 1.87
CA SER A 48 9.01 -8.86 2.86
C SER A 48 8.92 -8.30 4.29
N LYS A 49 9.76 -7.31 4.62
CA LYS A 49 9.75 -6.66 5.94
C LYS A 49 8.43 -5.96 6.25
N LEU A 50 7.84 -5.28 5.27
CA LEU A 50 6.54 -4.64 5.43
C LEU A 50 5.43 -5.67 5.64
N CYS A 51 5.41 -6.73 4.83
CA CYS A 51 4.44 -7.82 4.94
C CYS A 51 4.53 -8.52 6.30
N ASP A 52 5.75 -8.81 6.76
CA ASP A 52 6.01 -9.42 8.07
C ASP A 52 5.54 -8.50 9.21
N PHE A 53 5.96 -7.23 9.20
CA PHE A 53 5.57 -6.26 10.23
C PHE A 53 4.06 -6.03 10.28
N LEU A 54 3.41 -5.91 9.12
CA LEU A 54 1.98 -5.67 9.03
C LEU A 54 1.17 -6.96 9.20
N GLN A 55 1.81 -8.13 9.17
CA GLN A 55 1.18 -9.45 9.15
C GLN A 55 0.15 -9.56 8.02
N VAL A 56 0.54 -9.14 6.81
CA VAL A 56 -0.30 -9.17 5.61
C VAL A 56 0.42 -9.87 4.46
N LYS A 57 -0.35 -10.32 3.46
CA LYS A 57 0.23 -10.90 2.25
C LYS A 57 0.65 -9.78 1.27
N PRO A 58 1.65 -10.03 0.41
CA PRO A 58 2.02 -9.07 -0.63
C PRO A 58 0.87 -8.75 -1.58
N GLY A 59 -0.08 -9.67 -1.79
CA GLY A 59 -1.29 -9.43 -2.59
C GLY A 59 -2.32 -8.49 -1.95
N ASP A 60 -2.31 -8.33 -0.61
CA ASP A 60 -3.12 -7.31 0.07
C ASP A 60 -2.45 -5.93 -0.01
N LEU A 61 -1.11 -5.92 0.01
CA LEU A 61 -0.32 -4.70 -0.05
C LEU A 61 -0.24 -4.12 -1.46
N LEU A 62 -0.03 -4.97 -2.46
CA LEU A 62 0.08 -4.63 -3.87
C LEU A 62 -1.12 -5.21 -4.62
N VAL A 63 -2.00 -4.32 -5.07
CA VAL A 63 -3.18 -4.71 -5.84
C VAL A 63 -3.03 -4.29 -7.28
N VAL A 64 -3.45 -5.17 -8.18
CA VAL A 64 -3.56 -4.83 -9.60
C VAL A 64 -4.89 -4.12 -9.80
N VAL A 65 -4.85 -2.80 -9.86
CA VAL A 65 -6.02 -1.99 -10.23
C VAL A 65 -6.16 -2.01 -11.74
N LYS A 66 -7.26 -2.58 -12.21
CA LYS A 66 -7.70 -2.39 -13.59
C LYS A 66 -8.25 -0.96 -13.68
N GLN A 67 -7.74 -0.16 -14.61
CA GLN A 67 -8.35 1.11 -14.96
C GLN A 67 -9.61 0.80 -15.76
N GLY A 68 -10.69 0.51 -15.04
CA GLY A 68 -11.95 0.07 -15.63
C GLY A 68 -13.05 0.21 -14.59
N LYS A 69 -14.02 1.08 -14.92
CA LYS A 69 -15.23 1.44 -14.18
C LYS A 69 -15.07 2.58 -13.15
N LEU A 70 -14.76 3.77 -13.65
CA LEU A 70 -15.24 5.02 -13.01
C LEU A 70 -16.55 5.53 -13.67
N PHE A 71 -17.17 4.74 -14.57
CA PHE A 71 -18.37 5.11 -15.33
C PHE A 71 -19.53 4.10 -15.23
N ASP A 72 -19.51 3.15 -14.31
CA ASP A 72 -20.66 2.25 -14.06
C ASP A 72 -21.37 2.63 -12.75
N ALA A 73 -21.70 3.92 -12.59
CA ALA A 73 -22.54 4.39 -11.50
C ALA A 73 -23.53 5.44 -12.01
N ASP A 74 -24.24 5.14 -13.09
CA ASP A 74 -25.50 5.78 -13.48
C ASP A 74 -26.37 4.74 -14.22
N ALA A 75 -26.70 3.66 -13.53
CA ALA A 75 -27.73 2.71 -13.95
C ALA A 75 -28.59 2.34 -12.74
N ASP A 76 -29.10 3.35 -12.04
CA ASP A 76 -30.30 3.21 -11.21
C ASP A 76 -30.86 4.61 -10.89
N PHE A 77 -31.50 5.24 -11.88
CA PHE A 77 -32.62 6.14 -11.60
C PHE A 77 -33.67 5.93 -12.70
N GLN A 78 -34.82 5.49 -12.21
CA GLN A 78 -36.07 5.07 -12.84
C GLN A 78 -36.59 5.95 -13.98
#